data_AF-A0AB36R4J9-F1
#
_entry.id   AF-A0AB36R4J9-F1
#
_cell.length_a   1.000
_cell.length_b   1.000
_cell.length_c   1.000
_cell.angle_alpha   90.00
_cell.angle_beta   90.00
_cell.angle_gamma   90.00
#
_symmetry.space_group_name_H-M   'P 1'
#
loop_
_entity.id
_entity.type
_entity.pdbx_description
1 polymer ?
#
loop_
_entity_poly.entity_id
_entity_poly.type
_entity_poly.pdbx_seq_one_letter_code
_entity_poly.pdbx_strand_id
1 'polypeptide(L)'
;MVATGSICYNDTEAEILVGDLVTAWFREDAFSAGGQTRVKILVGMTDDAITLVALNPIEQVTIPRSALHAVHRIFAIKLSEGRLWDLRTVASRDHFVRSQLAGRSIDGERMILP
;
A
#
# COMPACT_ATOMS: atom_id res chain seq x y z
N MET A 1 8.30 0.65 -6.35
CA MET A 1 8.36 -0.31 -5.21
C MET A 1 8.65 0.47 -3.94
N VAL A 2 8.05 0.13 -2.79
CA VAL A 2 8.55 0.63 -1.50
C VAL A 2 9.88 -0.07 -1.22
N ALA A 3 10.96 0.68 -1.03
CA ALA A 3 12.30 0.12 -0.91
C ALA A 3 12.41 -0.81 0.31
N THR A 4 13.15 -1.90 0.19
CA THR A 4 13.46 -2.79 1.33
C THR A 4 14.08 -1.98 2.46
N GLY A 5 13.57 -2.17 3.69
CA GLY A 5 13.98 -1.40 4.86
C GLY A 5 13.17 -0.13 5.11
N SER A 6 12.19 0.20 4.25
CA SER A 6 11.21 1.25 4.55
C SER A 6 10.21 0.81 5.63
N ILE A 7 9.70 1.79 6.38
CA ILE A 7 8.69 1.62 7.43
C ILE A 7 7.37 2.24 6.93
N CYS A 8 6.29 1.46 6.92
CA CYS A 8 4.96 1.97 6.63
C CYS A 8 4.25 2.32 7.94
N TYR A 9 3.67 3.52 8.01
CA TYR A 9 2.82 3.95 9.13
C TYR A 9 1.36 3.78 8.76
N ASN A 10 0.67 3.01 9.59
CA ASN A 10 -0.72 2.63 9.38
C ASN A 10 -1.63 3.41 10.31
N ASP A 11 -2.77 3.81 9.78
CA ASP A 11 -3.90 4.35 10.52
C ASP A 11 -4.91 3.21 10.70
N THR A 12 -5.03 2.71 11.92
CA THR A 12 -5.86 1.55 12.25
C THR A 12 -7.32 1.91 12.50
N GLU A 13 -7.62 3.19 12.72
CA GLU A 13 -8.95 3.68 13.05
C GLU A 13 -9.63 4.36 11.84
N ALA A 14 -8.86 4.75 10.83
CA ALA A 14 -9.41 5.33 9.63
C ALA A 14 -10.28 4.36 8.82
N GLU A 15 -11.38 4.91 8.31
CA GLU A 15 -12.11 4.30 7.21
C GLU A 15 -11.19 4.12 6.00
N ILE A 16 -11.36 2.98 5.32
CA ILE A 16 -10.58 2.60 4.14
C ILE A 16 -11.45 2.79 2.92
N LEU A 17 -10.95 3.57 1.95
CA LEU A 17 -11.67 3.88 0.72
C LEU A 17 -10.94 3.30 -0.48
N VAL A 18 -11.70 3.04 -1.55
CA VAL A 18 -11.11 2.70 -2.86
C VAL A 18 -10.18 3.86 -3.30
N GLY A 19 -8.97 3.51 -3.73
CA GLY A 19 -7.88 4.42 -4.04
C GLY A 19 -6.84 4.55 -2.92
N ASP A 20 -7.15 4.10 -1.70
CA ASP A 20 -6.19 4.17 -0.61
C ASP A 20 -5.02 3.20 -0.78
N LEU A 21 -3.85 3.65 -0.34
CA LEU A 21 -2.70 2.78 -0.14
C LEU A 21 -2.91 2.04 1.18
N VAL A 22 -2.80 0.72 1.15
CA VAL A 22 -3.12 -0.14 2.29
C VAL A 22 -2.03 -1.17 2.56
N THR A 23 -1.90 -1.56 3.82
CA THR A 23 -1.33 -2.85 4.19
C THR A 23 -2.44 -3.86 4.39
N ALA A 24 -2.41 -4.97 3.66
CA ALA A 24 -3.30 -6.10 3.89
C ALA A 24 -2.57 -7.17 4.71
N TRP A 25 -3.19 -7.58 5.81
CA TRP A 25 -2.69 -8.61 6.73
C TRP A 25 -3.53 -9.86 6.54
N PHE A 26 -2.88 -10.95 6.12
CA PHE A 26 -3.56 -12.19 5.77
C PHE A 26 -3.54 -13.17 6.95
N ARG A 27 -4.58 -13.98 7.04
CA ARG A 27 -4.61 -15.08 8.02
C ARG A 27 -3.56 -16.13 7.66
N GLU A 28 -3.04 -16.82 8.68
CA GLU A 28 -1.96 -17.79 8.49
C GLU A 28 -2.36 -18.98 7.61
N ASP A 29 -3.64 -19.35 7.60
CA ASP A 29 -4.22 -20.41 6.79
C ASP A 29 -4.53 -19.98 5.35
N ALA A 30 -4.50 -18.68 5.06
CA ALA A 30 -4.86 -18.16 3.74
C ALA A 30 -3.77 -18.40 2.68
N PHE A 31 -2.50 -18.55 3.07
CA PHE A 31 -1.38 -18.74 2.13
C PHE A 31 -0.35 -19.72 2.67
N SER A 32 -0.05 -20.77 1.90
CA SER A 32 0.88 -21.86 2.24
C SER A 32 2.37 -21.48 2.19
N ALA A 33 2.71 -20.31 1.66
CA ALA A 33 4.10 -19.83 1.56
C ALA A 33 4.16 -18.32 1.82
N GLY A 34 4.62 -17.97 3.02
CA GLY A 34 5.20 -16.68 3.43
C GLY A 34 4.72 -15.40 2.74
N GLY A 35 3.93 -14.59 3.46
CA GLY A 35 3.76 -13.18 3.13
C GLY A 35 2.60 -12.51 3.87
N GLN A 36 2.78 -12.25 5.18
CA GLN A 36 1.75 -11.69 6.07
C GLN A 36 1.44 -10.20 5.83
N THR A 37 2.17 -9.47 4.97
CA THR A 37 1.89 -8.06 4.68
C THR A 37 2.28 -7.68 3.26
N ARG A 38 1.35 -7.09 2.49
CA ARG A 38 1.64 -6.48 1.19
C ARG A 38 1.14 -5.04 1.17
N VAL A 39 2.01 -4.10 0.76
CA VAL A 39 1.63 -2.73 0.41
C VAL A 39 1.02 -2.74 -0.99
N LYS A 40 -0.26 -2.40 -1.10
CA LYS A 40 -1.01 -2.41 -2.35
C LYS A 40 -2.00 -1.23 -2.37
N ILE A 41 -2.53 -0.91 -3.53
CA ILE A 41 -3.64 0.04 -3.66
C ILE A 41 -4.95 -0.76 -3.61
N LEU A 42 -5.90 -0.31 -2.78
CA LEU A 42 -7.25 -0.86 -2.77
C LEU A 42 -8.01 -0.32 -3.99
N VAL A 43 -8.42 -1.18 -4.91
CA VAL A 43 -9.17 -0.78 -6.13
C VAL A 43 -10.60 -1.29 -6.16
N GLY A 44 -10.97 -2.16 -5.23
CA GLY A 44 -12.33 -2.66 -5.08
C GLY A 44 -12.54 -3.23 -3.68
N MET A 45 -13.72 -3.01 -3.13
CA MET A 45 -14.12 -3.56 -1.83
C MET A 45 -15.61 -3.88 -1.87
N THR A 46 -15.94 -5.14 -1.61
CA THR A 46 -17.31 -5.61 -1.39
C THR A 46 -17.39 -6.29 -0.03
N ASP A 47 -18.58 -6.77 0.35
CA ASP A 47 -18.77 -7.55 1.57
C ASP A 47 -18.06 -8.91 1.52
N ASP A 48 -17.81 -9.45 0.33
CA ASP A 48 -17.23 -10.77 0.14
C ASP A 48 -15.73 -10.75 -0.22
N ALA A 49 -15.25 -9.67 -0.83
CA ALA A 49 -13.90 -9.61 -1.36
C ALA A 49 -13.27 -8.21 -1.31
N ILE A 50 -11.94 -8.18 -1.39
CA ILE A 50 -11.17 -6.99 -1.73
C ILE A 50 -10.36 -7.22 -3.00
N THR A 51 -10.13 -6.16 -3.76
CA THR A 51 -9.25 -6.17 -4.91
C THR A 51 -8.10 -5.20 -4.66
N LEU A 52 -6.88 -5.74 -4.74
CA LEU A 52 -5.64 -5.04 -4.48
C LEU A 52 -4.79 -4.99 -5.74
N VAL A 53 -4.11 -3.87 -5.97
CA VAL A 53 -3.18 -3.69 -7.10
C VAL A 53 -1.79 -3.36 -6.59
N ALA A 54 -0.78 -4.10 -7.03
CA ALA A 54 0.59 -3.60 -7.10
C ALA A 54 0.78 -2.89 -8.43
N LEU A 55 1.52 -1.79 -8.43
CA LEU A 55 1.76 -1.00 -9.63
C LEU A 55 3.11 -1.29 -10.29
N ASN A 56 4.00 -2.06 -9.65
CA ASN A 56 5.28 -2.44 -10.22
C ASN A 56 5.78 -3.79 -9.66
N PRO A 57 5.66 -4.91 -10.41
CA PRO A 57 4.89 -5.00 -11.66
C PRO A 57 3.40 -4.72 -11.43
N ILE A 58 2.67 -4.33 -12.49
CA ILE A 58 1.21 -4.19 -12.40
C ILE A 58 0.62 -5.58 -12.20
N GLU A 59 0.12 -5.84 -11.00
CA GLU A 59 -0.45 -7.12 -10.59
C GLU A 59 -1.71 -6.84 -9.78
N GLN A 60 -2.85 -7.28 -10.29
CA GLN A 60 -4.13 -7.22 -9.60
C GLN A 60 -4.45 -8.57 -8.98
N VAL A 61 -4.86 -8.55 -7.72
CA VAL A 61 -5.31 -9.74 -7.00
C VAL A 61 -6.64 -9.45 -6.32
N THR A 62 -7.62 -10.32 -6.52
CA THR A 62 -8.89 -10.30 -5.78
C THR A 62 -8.85 -11.42 -4.75
N ILE A 63 -9.13 -11.08 -3.50
CA ILE A 63 -8.97 -11.97 -2.35
C ILE A 63 -10.29 -11.96 -1.58
N PRO A 64 -10.81 -13.12 -1.14
CA PRO A 64 -12.00 -13.14 -0.29
C PRO A 64 -11.70 -12.45 1.05
N ARG A 65 -12.66 -11.69 1.58
CA ARG A 65 -12.49 -11.00 2.89
C ARG A 65 -12.17 -11.99 4.02
N SER A 66 -12.67 -13.21 3.92
CA SER A 66 -12.43 -14.27 4.91
C SER A 66 -10.96 -14.66 5.06
N ALA A 67 -10.12 -14.36 4.06
CA ALA A 67 -8.67 -14.59 4.08
C ALA A 67 -7.88 -13.45 4.75
N LEU A 68 -8.53 -12.33 5.08
CA LEU A 68 -7.90 -11.17 5.72
C LEU A 68 -8.06 -11.27 7.23
N HIS A 69 -7.00 -10.94 7.95
CA HIS A 69 -7.06 -10.63 9.37
C HIS A 69 -7.37 -9.15 9.57
N ALA A 70 -6.69 -8.28 8.84
CA ALA A 70 -6.89 -6.84 8.87
C ALA A 70 -6.47 -6.18 7.56
N VAL A 71 -7.00 -4.99 7.31
CA VAL A 71 -6.50 -4.07 6.28
C VAL A 71 -6.39 -2.72 6.96
N HIS A 72 -5.30 -2.00 6.73
CA HIS A 72 -5.09 -0.68 7.30
C HIS A 72 -4.61 0.28 6.24
N ARG A 73 -5.08 1.53 6.33
CA ARG A 73 -4.63 2.61 5.46
C ARG A 73 -3.23 3.04 5.85
N ILE A 74 -2.35 3.18 4.86
CA ILE A 74 -1.03 3.76 5.03
C ILE A 74 -1.16 5.27 4.88
N PHE A 75 -0.77 6.02 5.91
CA PHE A 75 -0.76 7.49 5.86
C PHE A 75 0.64 8.08 5.66
N ALA A 76 1.69 7.30 5.91
CA ALA A 76 3.07 7.73 5.63
C ALA A 76 4.01 6.54 5.41
N ILE A 77 5.11 6.79 4.70
CA ILE A 77 6.19 5.82 4.47
C ILE A 77 7.51 6.49 4.80
N LYS A 78 8.27 5.94 5.75
CA LYS A 78 9.67 6.34 5.97
C LYS A 78 10.56 5.43 5.14
N LEU A 79 11.30 6.02 4.21
CA LEU A 79 12.25 5.31 3.35
C LEU A 79 13.48 4.86 4.11
N SER A 80 14.21 3.89 3.56
CA SER A 80 15.50 3.39 4.04
C SER A 80 16.52 4.51 4.26
N GLU A 81 16.53 5.53 3.39
CA GLU A 81 17.38 6.72 3.50
C GLU A 81 16.95 7.72 4.61
N GLY A 82 15.88 7.41 5.36
CA GLY A 82 15.40 8.20 6.49
C GLY A 82 14.37 9.28 6.13
N ARG A 83 14.11 9.52 4.84
CA ARG A 83 13.08 10.47 4.38
C ARG A 83 11.67 9.97 4.70
N LEU A 84 10.82 10.86 5.20
CA LEU A 84 9.40 10.58 5.41
C LEU A 84 8.57 11.08 4.22
N TRP A 85 7.76 10.20 3.67
CA TRP A 85 6.78 10.49 2.63
C TRP A 85 5.39 10.51 3.27
N ASP A 86 4.82 11.71 3.45
CA ASP A 86 3.47 11.90 3.97
C ASP A 86 2.45 11.69 2.85
N LEU A 87 1.51 10.76 3.01
CA LEU A 87 0.48 10.39 2.04
C LEU A 87 -0.92 10.88 2.44
N ARG A 88 -1.03 11.77 3.43
CA ARG A 88 -2.35 12.30 3.86
C ARG A 88 -2.96 13.26 2.85
N THR A 89 -2.15 13.88 1.98
CA THR A 89 -2.65 14.78 0.94
C THR A 89 -2.90 14.04 -0.37
N VAL A 90 -3.87 14.52 -1.17
CA VAL A 90 -4.13 13.99 -2.52
C VAL A 90 -2.88 14.11 -3.40
N ALA A 91 -2.22 15.27 -3.38
CA ALA A 91 -1.03 15.53 -4.19
C ALA A 91 0.11 14.52 -3.90
N SER A 92 0.34 14.22 -2.62
CA SER A 92 1.36 13.24 -2.23
C SER A 92 1.02 11.82 -2.68
N ARG A 93 -0.26 11.42 -2.60
CA ARG A 93 -0.73 10.11 -3.07
C ARG A 93 -0.58 9.98 -4.58
N ASP A 94 -1.01 11.00 -5.32
CA ASP A 94 -0.88 11.03 -6.78
C ASP A 94 0.57 10.95 -7.23
N HIS A 95 1.47 11.67 -6.56
CA HIS A 95 2.91 11.58 -6.82
C HIS A 95 3.39 10.15 -6.62
N PHE A 96 3.10 9.53 -5.47
CA PHE A 96 3.49 8.16 -5.18
C PHE A 96 3.00 7.19 -6.26
N VAL A 97 1.71 7.26 -6.64
CA VAL A 97 1.11 6.41 -7.68
C VAL A 97 1.84 6.57 -9.01
N ARG A 98 2.09 7.81 -9.45
CA ARG A 98 2.81 8.10 -10.70
C ARG A 98 4.23 7.52 -10.68
N SER A 99 4.94 7.65 -9.57
CA SER A 99 6.29 7.09 -9.43
C SER A 99 6.30 5.56 -9.47
N GLN A 100 5.31 4.91 -8.84
CA GLN A 100 5.18 3.45 -8.94
C GLN A 100 4.86 3.00 -10.37
N LEU A 101 3.91 3.66 -11.06
CA LEU A 101 3.56 3.37 -12.45
C LEU A 101 4.73 3.56 -13.42
N ALA A 102 5.61 4.52 -13.16
CA ALA A 102 6.82 4.76 -13.92
C ALA A 102 7.92 3.69 -13.68
N GLY A 103 7.64 2.66 -12.87
CA GLY A 103 8.59 1.62 -12.51
C GLY A 103 9.67 2.10 -11.54
N ARG A 104 9.55 3.32 -11.00
CA ARG A 104 10.61 3.93 -10.18
C ARG A 104 10.55 3.42 -8.74
N SER A 105 11.73 3.28 -8.15
CA SER A 105 11.85 3.23 -6.70
C SER A 105 11.55 4.63 -6.15
N ILE A 106 10.86 4.69 -5.02
CA ILE A 106 10.64 5.94 -4.29
C ILE A 106 11.89 6.38 -3.51
N ASP A 107 12.92 5.54 -3.44
CA ASP A 107 14.23 5.86 -2.89
C ASP A 107 14.95 6.86 -3.81
N GLY A 108 15.41 7.99 -3.27
CA GLY A 108 16.07 9.06 -4.04
C GLY A 108 15.15 10.07 -4.77
N GLU A 109 13.83 9.88 -4.82
CA GLU A 109 12.90 10.84 -5.46
C GLU A 109 12.54 12.03 -4.55
N ARG A 110 12.93 13.25 -4.94
CA ARG A 110 12.55 14.46 -4.19
C ARG A 110 11.06 14.74 -4.36
N MET A 111 10.31 14.65 -3.26
CA MET A 111 9.02 15.32 -3.16
C MET A 111 9.27 16.83 -3.08
N ILE A 112 8.85 17.55 -4.11
CA ILE A 112 8.73 19.02 -4.04
C ILE A 112 7.38 19.27 -3.37
N LEU A 113 7.40 19.51 -2.06
CA LEU A 113 6.24 20.05 -1.37
C LEU A 113 6.05 21.51 -1.83
N PRO A 114 4.81 21.94 -2.13
CA PRO A 114 4.51 23.35 -2.31
C PRO A 114 4.73 24.15 -1.02
#